data_AF-A0A9X5H9J7-F1
#
_entry.id   AF-A0A9X5H9J7-F1
#
_cell.length_a   1.000
_cell.length_b   1.000
_cell.length_c   1.000
_cell.angle_alpha   90.00
_cell.angle_beta   90.00
_cell.angle_gamma   90.00
#
_symmetry.space_group_name_H-M   'P 1'
#
loop_
_entity.id
_entity.type
_entity.pdbx_description
1 polymer ?
#
loop_
_entity_poly.entity_id
_entity_poly.type
_entity_poly.pdbx_seq_one_letter_code
_entity_poly.pdbx_strand_id
1 'polypeptide(L)'
;MNTAGVIHMEDKVKESELIGKVHSAVYHQCQQRGYAAPADVLVDIGVLPKQKYEDWRFGKVRYLEAVCTCNLKKLSFIMKQIRSYAKKTNLKPSFCYYKRWGVKKRHGHKPVIPLRFSKSGNPEIEKAYATHYVDLGRTEQLKKEKMEKEAAANQAEISDKTQDMPVNISDSRSGA
;
A
#
# COMPACT_ATOMS: atom_id res chain seq x y z
N MET A 1 35.79 17.14 4.66
CA MET A 1 34.87 16.17 4.05
C MET A 1 33.46 16.65 4.34
N ASN A 2 32.80 17.21 3.32
CA ASN A 2 31.55 17.96 3.46
C ASN A 2 30.38 17.01 3.77
N THR A 3 29.76 17.17 4.94
CA THR A 3 28.53 16.47 5.31
C THR A 3 27.37 17.16 4.59
N ALA A 4 26.83 16.49 3.59
CA ALA A 4 25.67 16.91 2.82
C ALA A 4 24.48 17.24 3.74
N GLY A 5 23.80 18.33 3.41
CA GLY A 5 22.71 18.91 4.17
C GLY A 5 21.60 17.92 4.50
N VAL A 6 21.37 17.74 5.80
CA VAL A 6 20.06 17.33 6.29
C VAL A 6 19.18 18.57 6.17
N ILE A 7 18.39 18.62 5.11
CA ILE A 7 17.34 19.62 4.94
C ILE A 7 16.31 19.32 6.04
N HIS A 8 16.43 20.00 7.17
CA HIS A 8 15.36 20.10 8.14
C HIS A 8 14.21 20.83 7.43
N MET A 9 13.27 20.08 6.84
CA MET A 9 11.95 20.60 6.49
C MET A 9 11.17 20.85 7.78
N GLU A 10 11.63 21.79 8.61
CA GLU A 10 10.81 22.43 9.63
C GLU A 10 10.22 23.72 9.07
N ASP A 11 9.63 23.62 7.87
CA ASP A 11 8.71 24.64 7.41
C ASP A 11 7.34 24.40 8.07
N LYS A 12 6.84 25.48 8.64
CA LYS A 12 5.71 25.61 9.54
C LYS A 12 4.38 25.31 8.82
N VAL A 13 4.17 24.07 8.35
CA VAL A 13 2.91 23.63 7.73
C VAL A 13 1.79 23.91 8.73
N LYS A 14 0.87 24.80 8.37
CA LYS A 14 -0.30 25.14 9.19
C LYS A 14 -1.17 23.89 9.35
N GLU A 15 -1.78 23.71 10.52
CA GLU A 15 -2.58 22.51 10.81
C GLU A 15 -3.70 22.28 9.79
N SER A 16 -4.30 23.35 9.27
CA SER A 16 -5.32 23.29 8.20
C SER A 16 -4.81 22.68 6.90
N GLU A 17 -3.59 23.06 6.49
CA GLU A 17 -2.94 22.50 5.30
C GLU A 17 -2.60 21.02 5.51
N LEU A 18 -2.13 20.66 6.71
CA LEU A 18 -1.87 19.26 7.06
C LEU A 18 -3.15 18.42 7.02
N ILE A 19 -4.26 18.93 7.55
CA ILE A 19 -5.57 18.25 7.47
C ILE A 19 -5.93 18.00 6.00
N GLY A 20 -5.79 19.01 5.14
CA GLY A 20 -6.05 18.88 3.70
C GLY A 20 -5.20 17.79 3.05
N LYS A 21 -3.88 17.77 3.33
CA LYS A 21 -2.96 16.74 2.83
C LYS A 21 -3.34 15.33 3.31
N VAL A 22 -3.68 15.17 4.59
CA VAL A 22 -4.10 13.88 5.14
C VAL A 22 -5.39 13.38 4.48
N HIS A 23 -6.39 14.24 4.33
CA HIS A 23 -7.66 13.87 3.70
C HIS A 23 -7.48 13.51 2.22
N SER A 24 -6.68 14.30 1.49
CA SER A 24 -6.35 14.03 0.09
C SER A 24 -5.61 12.70 -0.05
N ALA A 25 -4.61 12.42 0.80
CA ALA A 25 -3.89 11.14 0.78
C ALA A 25 -4.81 9.94 1.04
N VAL A 26 -5.69 10.02 2.06
CA VAL A 26 -6.67 8.95 2.34
C VAL A 26 -7.60 8.74 1.14
N TYR A 27 -8.12 9.83 0.56
CA TYR A 27 -8.98 9.77 -0.63
C TYR A 27 -8.27 9.09 -1.81
N HIS A 28 -7.06 9.54 -2.16
CA HIS A 28 -6.33 8.99 -3.30
C HIS A 28 -6.00 7.50 -3.11
N GLN A 29 -5.61 7.08 -1.90
CA GLN A 29 -5.38 5.67 -1.61
C GLN A 29 -6.66 4.83 -1.77
N CYS A 30 -7.80 5.30 -1.25
CA CYS A 30 -9.07 4.62 -1.46
C CYS A 30 -9.43 4.51 -2.95
N GLN A 31 -9.25 5.57 -3.72
CA GLN A 31 -9.56 5.57 -5.16
C GLN A 31 -8.67 4.61 -5.97
N GLN A 32 -7.39 4.54 -5.64
CA GLN A 32 -6.41 3.75 -6.40
C GLN A 32 -6.44 2.25 -6.06
N ARG A 33 -6.58 1.90 -4.78
CA ARG A 33 -6.44 0.51 -4.30
C ARG A 33 -7.60 0.00 -3.44
N GLY A 34 -8.62 0.82 -3.19
CA GLY A 34 -9.81 0.45 -2.41
C GLY A 34 -9.67 0.64 -0.89
N TYR A 35 -8.50 1.00 -0.39
CA TYR A 35 -8.29 1.22 1.05
C TYR A 35 -7.16 2.21 1.33
N ALA A 36 -7.23 2.84 2.50
CA ALA A 36 -6.17 3.67 3.05
C ALA A 36 -5.49 3.00 4.25
N ALA A 37 -4.17 3.07 4.29
CA ALA A 37 -3.36 2.51 5.36
C ALA A 37 -2.61 3.64 6.07
N PRO A 38 -2.67 3.73 7.41
CA PRO A 38 -2.04 4.85 8.12
C PRO A 38 -0.55 5.02 7.81
N ALA A 39 0.20 3.93 7.73
CA ALA A 39 1.63 3.98 7.40
C ALA A 39 1.89 4.57 6.00
N ASP A 40 1.09 4.19 5.01
CA ASP A 40 1.26 4.72 3.65
C ASP A 40 0.78 6.18 3.56
N VAL A 41 -0.26 6.58 4.31
CA VAL A 41 -0.68 7.98 4.39
C VAL A 41 0.46 8.86 4.94
N LEU A 42 1.21 8.37 5.93
CA LEU A 42 2.39 9.07 6.43
C LEU A 42 3.47 9.22 5.35
N VAL A 43 3.61 8.25 4.44
CA VAL A 43 4.52 8.33 3.29
C VAL A 43 4.04 9.40 2.31
N ASP A 44 2.76 9.37 1.93
CA ASP A 44 2.17 10.28 0.94
C ASP A 44 2.24 11.74 1.36
N ILE A 45 2.05 12.04 2.65
CA ILE A 45 2.15 13.41 3.18
C ILE A 45 3.59 13.84 3.52
N GLY A 46 4.58 12.96 3.29
CA GLY A 46 6.01 13.25 3.49
C GLY A 46 6.51 13.18 4.95
N VAL A 47 5.68 12.76 5.90
CA VAL A 47 6.06 12.61 7.31
C VAL A 47 6.92 11.36 7.55
N LEU A 48 6.78 10.37 6.68
CA LEU A 48 7.57 9.14 6.70
C LEU A 48 8.29 8.99 5.35
N PRO A 49 9.60 9.26 5.29
CA PRO A 49 10.35 9.07 4.05
C PRO A 49 10.25 7.63 3.55
N LYS A 50 9.98 7.44 2.25
CA LYS A 50 9.77 6.10 1.65
C LYS A 50 10.90 5.12 1.97
N GLN A 51 12.16 5.57 1.87
CA GLN A 51 13.32 4.74 2.22
C GLN A 51 13.27 4.25 3.68
N LYS A 52 12.83 5.10 4.61
CA LYS A 52 12.72 4.76 6.03
C LYS A 52 11.55 3.83 6.32
N TYR A 53 10.45 3.98 5.58
CA TYR A 53 9.36 3.01 5.61
C TYR A 53 9.86 1.63 5.20
N GLU A 54 10.59 1.52 4.10
CA GLU A 54 11.15 0.24 3.64
C GLU A 54 12.14 -0.34 4.64
N ASP A 55 13.06 0.46 5.17
CA ASP A 55 14.00 0.04 6.23
C ASP A 55 13.25 -0.51 7.45
N TRP A 56 12.14 0.12 7.84
CA TRP A 56 11.25 -0.41 8.87
C TRP A 56 10.58 -1.71 8.45
N ARG A 57 10.06 -1.84 7.22
CA ARG A 57 9.45 -3.08 6.71
C ARG A 57 10.45 -4.24 6.70
N PHE A 58 11.71 -4.00 6.39
CA PHE A 58 12.79 -4.99 6.47
C PHE A 58 13.33 -5.20 7.89
N GLY A 59 12.83 -4.48 8.89
CA GLY A 59 13.19 -4.63 10.30
C GLY A 59 14.56 -4.04 10.67
N LYS A 60 15.11 -3.13 9.85
CA LYS A 60 16.32 -2.36 10.19
C LYS A 60 16.05 -1.28 11.24
N VAL A 61 14.78 -0.89 11.37
CA VAL A 61 14.29 0.07 12.36
C VAL A 61 13.45 -0.67 13.40
N ARG A 62 13.63 -0.36 14.70
CA ARG A 62 12.92 -1.05 15.78
C ARG A 62 11.42 -0.76 15.83
N TYR A 63 11.01 0.48 15.53
CA TYR A 63 9.61 0.92 15.52
C TYR A 63 9.40 2.10 14.56
N LEU A 64 8.21 2.22 13.97
CA LEU A 64 7.93 3.17 12.88
C LEU A 64 8.09 4.64 13.31
N GLU A 65 7.56 5.00 14.48
CA GLU A 65 7.60 6.39 14.99
C GLU A 65 9.03 6.95 15.09
N ALA A 66 10.05 6.09 15.24
CA ALA A 66 11.46 6.51 15.34
C ALA A 66 11.99 7.20 14.08
N VAL A 67 11.39 6.92 12.92
CA VAL A 67 11.87 7.38 11.61
C VAL A 67 10.89 8.34 10.93
N CYS A 68 9.84 8.74 11.65
CA CYS A 68 8.98 9.85 11.25
C CYS A 68 9.73 11.17 11.47
N THR A 69 9.54 12.13 10.56
CA THR A 69 10.22 13.44 10.61
C THR A 69 9.56 14.43 11.58
N CYS A 70 8.45 14.04 12.24
CA CYS A 70 7.73 14.90 13.16
C CYS A 70 7.56 14.27 14.55
N ASN A 71 7.21 15.10 15.53
CA ASN A 71 7.02 14.65 16.90
C ASN A 71 5.73 13.82 17.11
N LEU A 72 5.66 13.10 18.24
CA LEU A 72 4.54 12.22 18.59
C LEU A 72 3.19 12.95 18.70
N LYS A 73 3.19 14.24 19.09
CA LYS A 73 1.96 15.04 19.15
C LYS A 73 1.37 15.22 17.75
N LYS A 74 2.21 15.56 16.76
CA LYS A 74 1.81 15.72 15.37
C LYS A 74 1.39 14.39 14.73
N LEU A 75 2.09 13.29 15.03
CA LEU A 75 1.66 11.94 14.61
C LEU A 75 0.29 11.57 15.17
N SER A 76 0.06 11.81 16.46
CA SER A 76 -1.23 11.55 17.10
C SER A 76 -2.35 12.37 16.46
N PHE A 77 -2.06 13.63 16.10
CA PHE A 77 -2.97 14.49 15.37
C PHE A 77 -3.29 13.94 13.97
N ILE A 78 -2.28 13.54 13.20
CA ILE A 78 -2.46 12.93 11.87
C ILE A 78 -3.35 11.67 11.96
N MET A 79 -3.05 10.77 12.91
CA MET A 79 -3.84 9.56 13.16
C MET A 79 -5.29 9.87 13.56
N LYS A 80 -5.53 10.98 14.27
CA LYS A 80 -6.88 11.47 14.56
C LYS A 80 -7.60 11.95 13.29
N GLN A 81 -6.91 12.67 12.41
CA GLN A 81 -7.50 13.16 11.15
C GLN A 81 -7.84 12.01 10.18
N ILE A 82 -6.97 11.01 10.04
CA ILE A 82 -7.25 9.80 9.25
C ILE A 82 -8.55 9.15 9.74
N ARG A 83 -8.67 8.94 11.06
CA ARG A 83 -9.89 8.39 11.70
C ARG A 83 -11.11 9.27 11.49
N SER A 84 -10.97 10.58 11.60
CA SER A 84 -12.09 11.51 11.42
C SER A 84 -12.60 11.47 9.99
N TYR A 85 -11.70 11.50 9.01
CA TYR A 85 -12.05 11.38 7.60
C TYR A 85 -12.76 10.06 7.32
N ALA A 86 -12.16 8.94 7.73
CA ALA A 86 -12.74 7.61 7.54
C ALA A 86 -14.15 7.47 8.12
N LYS A 87 -14.40 8.06 9.29
CA LYS A 87 -15.75 8.10 9.88
C LYS A 87 -16.72 8.94 9.04
N LYS A 88 -16.29 10.12 8.57
CA LYS A 88 -17.12 11.01 7.74
C LYS A 88 -17.49 10.39 6.40
N THR A 89 -16.60 9.59 5.82
CA THR A 89 -16.80 8.91 4.54
C THR A 89 -17.25 7.45 4.69
N ASN A 90 -17.60 7.03 5.90
CA ASN A 90 -18.09 5.68 6.22
C ASN A 90 -17.19 4.52 5.76
N LEU A 91 -15.86 4.71 5.82
CA LEU A 91 -14.90 3.66 5.50
C LEU A 91 -14.89 2.58 6.58
N LYS A 92 -14.83 1.32 6.16
CA LYS A 92 -14.81 0.17 7.06
C LYS A 92 -13.40 0.00 7.69
N PRO A 93 -13.27 0.03 9.02
CA PRO A 93 -12.01 -0.32 9.66
C PRO A 93 -11.74 -1.81 9.51
N SER A 94 -10.52 -2.15 9.09
CA SER A 94 -10.05 -3.53 8.92
C SER A 94 -8.65 -3.66 9.52
N PHE A 95 -8.45 -4.63 10.40
CA PHE A 95 -7.16 -4.84 11.02
C PHE A 95 -6.18 -5.53 10.06
N CYS A 96 -5.00 -4.94 9.85
CA CYS A 96 -3.95 -5.49 9.03
C CYS A 96 -2.71 -5.82 9.87
N TYR A 97 -2.30 -7.09 9.86
CA TYR A 97 -1.13 -7.53 10.61
C TYR A 97 0.18 -7.31 9.81
N TYR A 98 1.03 -6.41 10.30
CA TYR A 98 2.30 -6.06 9.65
C TYR A 98 3.43 -7.03 10.05
N LYS A 99 3.91 -7.80 9.07
CA LYS A 99 5.06 -8.72 9.18
C LYS A 99 6.30 -8.12 8.53
N ARG A 100 7.48 -8.45 9.05
CA ARG A 100 8.75 -8.09 8.40
C ARG A 100 8.87 -8.70 7.00
N TRP A 101 9.44 -7.92 6.09
CA TRP A 101 9.83 -8.34 4.76
C TRP A 101 11.23 -8.98 4.76
N GLY A 102 11.53 -9.73 3.70
CA GLY A 102 12.88 -10.29 3.48
C GLY A 102 13.33 -11.38 4.47
N VAL A 103 12.44 -11.89 5.34
CA VAL A 103 12.81 -12.92 6.31
C VAL A 103 13.18 -14.24 5.60
N LYS A 104 14.41 -14.72 5.82
CA LYS A 104 14.91 -15.99 5.27
C LYS A 104 14.36 -17.18 6.06
N LYS A 105 14.21 -18.32 5.38
CA LYS A 105 13.86 -19.58 6.04
C LYS A 105 14.97 -19.99 7.01
N ARG A 106 14.58 -20.49 8.18
CA ARG A 106 15.47 -21.14 9.14
C ARG A 106 14.84 -22.48 9.51
N HIS A 107 15.61 -23.57 9.42
CA HIS A 107 15.16 -24.92 9.77
C HIS A 107 13.82 -25.30 9.10
N GLY A 108 13.74 -25.12 7.77
CA GLY A 108 12.56 -25.50 6.97
C GLY A 108 11.37 -24.52 7.02
N HIS A 109 11.28 -23.62 8.00
CA HIS A 109 10.16 -22.69 8.15
C HIS A 109 10.58 -21.22 8.00
N LYS A 110 9.64 -20.37 7.58
CA LYS A 110 9.84 -18.91 7.52
C LYS A 110 9.25 -18.28 8.78
N PRO A 111 10.06 -17.78 9.71
CA PRO A 111 9.53 -17.18 10.93
C PRO A 111 8.72 -15.93 10.61
N VAL A 112 7.61 -15.75 11.31
CA VAL A 112 6.79 -14.54 11.25
C VAL A 112 7.24 -13.60 12.34
N ILE A 113 7.89 -12.51 11.95
CA ILE A 113 8.36 -11.50 12.89
C ILE A 113 7.43 -10.28 12.79
N PRO A 114 6.66 -9.93 13.84
CA PRO A 114 5.83 -8.74 13.85
C PRO A 114 6.68 -7.47 13.74
N LEU A 115 6.10 -6.47 13.11
CA LEU A 115 6.58 -5.09 13.20
C LEU A 115 5.90 -4.36 14.35
N ARG A 116 6.58 -3.33 14.84
CA ARG A 116 6.09 -2.45 15.90
C ARG A 116 6.01 -1.03 15.36
N PHE A 117 4.96 -0.31 15.70
CA PHE A 117 4.74 1.06 15.26
C PHE A 117 5.32 2.06 16.27
N SER A 118 5.06 1.84 17.55
CA SER A 118 5.37 2.82 18.60
C SER A 118 6.53 2.44 19.50
N LYS A 119 7.11 3.44 20.18
CA LYS A 119 8.13 3.19 21.21
C LYS A 119 7.56 2.47 22.43
N SER A 120 6.31 2.78 22.81
CA SER A 120 5.62 2.23 23.98
C SER A 120 5.14 0.80 23.72
N GLY A 121 4.75 0.46 22.49
CA GLY A 121 4.16 -0.84 22.17
C GLY A 121 2.79 -1.03 22.80
N ASN A 122 2.11 0.06 23.15
CA ASN A 122 0.78 0.00 23.69
C ASN A 122 -0.15 -0.67 22.65
N PRO A 123 -0.85 -1.77 22.98
CA PRO A 123 -1.68 -2.51 22.03
C PRO A 123 -2.71 -1.65 21.30
N GLU A 124 -3.26 -0.61 21.93
CA GLU A 124 -4.22 0.28 21.31
C GLU A 124 -3.57 1.16 20.23
N ILE A 125 -2.36 1.66 20.48
CA ILE A 125 -1.59 2.45 19.51
C ILE A 125 -1.18 1.56 18.33
N GLU A 126 -0.67 0.36 18.62
CA GLU A 126 -0.30 -0.61 17.59
C GLU A 126 -1.51 -0.98 16.71
N LYS A 127 -2.68 -1.23 17.34
CA LYS A 127 -3.93 -1.50 16.64
C LYS A 127 -4.38 -0.31 15.79
N ALA A 128 -4.26 0.91 16.30
CA ALA A 128 -4.64 2.12 15.56
C ALA A 128 -3.81 2.29 14.29
N TYR A 129 -2.49 2.07 14.35
CA TYR A 129 -1.62 2.09 13.17
C TYR A 129 -1.88 0.93 12.20
N ALA A 130 -2.18 -0.25 12.75
CA ALA A 130 -2.48 -1.45 11.97
C ALA A 130 -3.89 -1.45 11.33
N THR A 131 -4.77 -0.51 11.69
CA THR A 131 -6.13 -0.45 11.15
C THR A 131 -6.14 0.27 9.82
N HIS A 132 -6.48 -0.47 8.75
CA HIS A 132 -6.75 0.08 7.43
C HIS A 132 -8.21 0.51 7.33
N TYR A 133 -8.49 1.48 6.46
CA TYR A 133 -9.84 1.98 6.19
C TYR A 133 -10.21 1.63 4.77
N VAL A 134 -11.16 0.71 4.62
CA VAL A 134 -11.55 0.11 3.35
C VAL A 134 -12.81 0.79 2.82
N ASP A 135 -12.74 1.22 1.57
CA ASP A 135 -13.91 1.64 0.79
C ASP A 135 -14.47 0.39 0.11
N LEU A 136 -15.57 -0.14 0.65
CA LEU A 136 -16.16 -1.38 0.14
C LEU A 136 -16.65 -1.22 -1.30
N GLY A 137 -17.30 -0.11 -1.62
CA GLY A 137 -17.82 0.15 -2.97
C GLY A 137 -16.71 0.23 -3.99
N ARG A 138 -15.65 1.00 -3.69
CA ARG A 138 -14.51 1.11 -4.60
C ARG A 138 -13.71 -0.19 -4.70
N THR A 139 -13.56 -0.94 -3.61
CA THR A 139 -12.88 -2.24 -3.62
C THR A 139 -13.58 -3.24 -4.54
N GLU A 140 -14.92 -3.28 -4.52
CA GLU A 140 -15.70 -4.13 -5.41
C GLU A 140 -15.57 -3.70 -6.88
N GLN A 141 -15.60 -2.40 -7.16
CA GLN A 141 -15.42 -1.86 -8.50
C GLN A 141 -14.03 -2.22 -9.07
N LEU A 142 -12.97 -1.99 -8.30
CA LEU A 142 -11.59 -2.34 -8.68
C LEU A 142 -11.44 -3.84 -8.94
N LYS A 143 -12.14 -4.69 -8.18
CA LYS A 143 -12.14 -6.14 -8.40
C LYS A 143 -12.80 -6.51 -9.72
N LYS A 144 -13.93 -5.88 -10.07
CA LYS A 144 -14.61 -6.07 -11.37
C LYS A 144 -13.74 -5.61 -12.54
N GLU A 145 -13.19 -4.39 -12.47
CA GLU A 145 -12.29 -3.84 -13.49
C GLU A 145 -11.06 -4.75 -13.73
N LYS A 146 -10.51 -5.36 -12.66
CA LYS A 146 -9.39 -6.29 -12.75
C LYS A 146 -9.79 -7.60 -13.44
N MET A 147 -10.95 -8.16 -13.10
CA MET A 147 -11.48 -9.38 -13.71
C MET A 147 -11.78 -9.19 -15.21
N GLU A 148 -12.36 -8.05 -15.59
CA GLU A 148 -12.62 -7.71 -17.00
C GLU A 148 -11.33 -7.56 -17.81
N LYS A 149 -10.32 -6.88 -17.25
CA LYS A 149 -8.99 -6.76 -17.88
C LYS A 149 -8.29 -8.11 -18.03
N GLU A 150 -8.36 -8.98 -17.02
CA GLU A 150 -7.80 -10.33 -17.08
C GLU A 150 -8.52 -11.21 -18.11
N ALA A 151 -9.85 -11.11 -18.20
CA ALA A 151 -10.64 -11.81 -19.22
C ALA A 151 -10.30 -11.34 -20.64
N ALA A 152 -10.13 -10.02 -20.85
CA ALA A 152 -9.74 -9.45 -22.14
C ALA A 152 -8.31 -9.84 -22.55
N ALA A 153 -7.36 -9.86 -21.61
CA ALA A 153 -5.98 -10.29 -21.86
C ALA A 153 -5.89 -11.77 -22.25
N ASN A 154 -6.64 -12.64 -21.56
CA ASN A 154 -6.68 -14.07 -21.87
C ASN A 154 -7.33 -14.34 -23.24
N GLN A 155 -8.34 -13.56 -23.65
CA GLN A 155 -8.93 -13.68 -24.99
C GLN A 155 -7.96 -13.29 -26.11
N ALA A 156 -7.15 -12.24 -25.89
CA ALA A 156 -6.14 -11.80 -26.86
C ALA A 156 -5.02 -12.85 -27.06
N GLU A 157 -4.59 -13.54 -25.99
CA GLU A 157 -3.58 -14.61 -26.08
C GLU A 157 -4.10 -15.89 -26.77
N ILE A 158 -5.41 -16.17 -26.69
CA ILE A 158 -6.03 -17.33 -27.36
C ILE A 158 -6.19 -17.09 -28.87
N SER A 159 -6.51 -15.86 -29.29
CA SER A 159 -6.62 -15.53 -30.72
C SER A 159 -5.27 -15.54 -31.46
N ASP A 160 -4.18 -15.21 -30.77
CA ASP A 160 -2.82 -15.16 -31.35
C ASP A 160 -2.26 -16.57 -31.65
N LYS A 161 -2.58 -17.57 -30.81
CA LYS A 161 -2.14 -18.97 -31.00
C LYS A 161 -2.91 -19.77 -32.06
N THR A 162 -4.03 -19.26 -32.57
CA THR A 162 -4.90 -20.02 -33.49
C THR A 162 -4.53 -19.79 -34.97
N GLN A 163 -3.60 -18.87 -35.27
CA GLN A 163 -3.21 -18.53 -36.65
C GLN A 163 -2.09 -19.41 -37.25
N ASP A 164 -1.48 -20.32 -36.48
CA ASP A 164 -0.35 -21.17 -36.91
C ASP A 164 -0.72 -22.64 -37.23
N MET A 165 -1.99 -22.96 -37.49
CA MET A 165 -2.36 -24.29 -38.01
C MET A 165 -2.27 -24.30 -39.54
N PRO A 166 -1.42 -25.15 -40.17
CA PRO A 166 -1.37 -25.26 -41.62
C PRO A 166 -2.68 -25.86 -42.13
N VAL A 167 -3.35 -25.13 -43.02
CA VAL A 167 -4.51 -25.62 -43.75
C VAL A 167 -4.04 -26.73 -44.70
N ASN A 168 -4.24 -27.99 -44.32
CA ASN A 168 -4.02 -29.11 -45.23
C ASN A 168 -5.08 -29.07 -46.33
N ILE A 169 -4.72 -28.45 -47.46
CA ILE A 169 -5.45 -28.56 -48.72
C ILE A 169 -5.15 -29.95 -49.28
N SER A 170 -6.07 -30.88 -49.07
CA SER A 170 -6.11 -32.16 -49.78
C SER A 170 -6.52 -31.91 -51.23
N ASP A 171 -5.54 -31.68 -52.10
CA ASP A 171 -5.83 -31.59 -53.54
C ASP A 171 -5.98 -32.99 -54.13
N SER A 172 -7.19 -33.22 -54.63
CA SER A 172 -7.65 -34.46 -55.22
C SER A 172 -7.50 -34.30 -56.72
N ARG A 173 -6.47 -34.89 -57.33
CA ARG A 173 -6.41 -35.02 -58.80
C ARG A 173 -5.93 -36.40 -59.22
N SER A 174 -6.94 -37.18 -59.58
CA SER A 174 -6.97 -38.22 -60.60
C SER A 174 -6.17 -37.89 -61.87
N GLY A 175 -5.52 -38.89 -62.45
CA GLY A 175 -5.19 -38.88 -63.88
C GLY A 175 -4.03 -39.79 -64.32
N ALA A 176 -4.41 -40.84 -65.06
CA ALA A 176 -3.63 -41.70 -65.97
C ALA A 176 -2.74 -42.79 -65.39
#